data_AF-A0AAW6YIV6-F1
#
_entry.id   AF-A0AAW6YIV6-F1
#
_cell.length_a   1.000
_cell.length_b   1.000
_cell.length_c   1.000
_cell.angle_alpha   90.00
_cell.angle_beta   90.00
_cell.angle_gamma   90.00
#
_symmetry.space_group_name_H-M   'P 1'
#
loop_
_entity.id
_entity.type
_entity.pdbx_description
1 polymer ?
#
loop_
_entity_poly.entity_id
_entity_poly.type
_entity_poly.pdbx_seq_one_letter_code
_entity_poly.pdbx_strand_id
1 'polypeptide(L)' 'KVDRSASYMARYIAKNIVAAGLAKACEVQLAYAIGVSEPVSIAVDTFETGTVSEDRLLEAIREIFPLSPSGIINSL' A
#
# COMPACT_ATOMS: atom_id res chain seq x y z
N LYS A 1 0.80 -16.68 3.55
CA LYS A 1 -0.65 -16.42 3.36
C LYS A 1 -0.83 -14.92 3.20
N VAL A 2 -1.74 -14.50 2.32
CA VAL A 2 -1.92 -13.08 1.97
C VAL A 2 -2.27 -12.23 3.19
N ASP A 3 -3.05 -12.77 4.14
CA ASP A 3 -3.43 -12.08 5.39
C ASP A 3 -2.23 -11.55 6.17
N ARG A 4 -1.11 -12.29 6.17
CA ARG A 4 0.12 -11.85 6.82
C ARG A 4 0.95 -10.94 5.90
N SER A 5 1.28 -11.43 4.70
CA SER A 5 2.22 -10.74 3.82
C SER A 5 1.67 -9.40 3.31
N ALA A 6 0.39 -9.33 2.94
CA ALA A 6 -0.24 -8.08 2.53
C ALA A 6 -0.38 -7.09 3.68
N SER A 7 -0.70 -7.55 4.90
CA SER A 7 -0.73 -6.67 6.08
C SER A 7 0.66 -6.08 6.37
N TYR A 8 1.72 -6.87 6.21
CA TYR A 8 3.10 -6.37 6.35
C TYR A 8 3.47 -5.38 5.24
N MET A 9 3.08 -5.66 3.99
CA MET A 9 3.29 -4.73 2.89
C MET A 9 2.51 -3.42 3.09
N ALA A 10 1.24 -3.46 3.50
CA ALA A 10 0.45 -2.28 3.83
C ALA A 10 1.11 -1.43 4.93
N ARG A 11 1.61 -2.07 5.98
CA ARG A 11 2.41 -1.40 7.02
C ARG A 11 3.70 -0.79 6.46
N TYR A 12 4.40 -1.50 5.58
CA TYR A 12 5.62 -1.03 4.96
C TYR A 12 5.37 0.21 4.10
N ILE A 13 4.33 0.19 3.27
CA ILE A 13 3.89 1.32 2.45
C ILE A 13 3.54 2.52 3.34
N ALA A 14 2.65 2.34 4.32
CA ALA A 14 2.23 3.41 5.22
C ALA A 14 3.41 4.04 5.97
N LYS A 15 4.36 3.21 6.44
CA LYS A 15 5.58 3.70 7.09
C LYS A 15 6.42 4.55 6.13
N ASN A 16 6.57 4.14 4.87
CA ASN A 16 7.35 4.89 3.88
C ASN A 16 6.67 6.20 3.49
N ILE A 17 5.34 6.25 3.36
CA ILE A 17 4.59 7.49 3.11
C ILE A 17 4.85 8.52 4.21
N VAL A 18 4.71 8.11 5.48
CA VAL A 18 4.96 9.01 6.62
C VAL A 18 6.43 9.38 6.74
N ALA A 19 7.36 8.43 6.55
CA ALA A 19 8.79 8.69 6.63
C ALA A 19 9.30 9.62 5.52
N ALA A 20 8.68 9.58 4.35
CA ALA A 20 8.95 10.50 3.24
C ALA A 20 8.36 11.91 3.47
N GLY A 21 7.63 12.13 4.57
CA GLY A 21 7.01 13.41 4.88
C GLY A 21 5.78 13.73 4.03
N LEU A 22 5.20 12.73 3.35
CA LEU A 22 4.06 12.92 2.46
C LEU A 22 2.72 12.99 3.20
N ALA A 23 2.67 12.51 4.44
CA ALA A 23 1.53 12.63 5.34
C ALA A 23 2.00 12.51 6.81
N LYS A 24 1.21 13.02 7.78
CA LYS A 24 1.49 12.80 9.22
C LYS A 24 0.94 11.48 9.71
N ALA A 25 -0.17 11.04 9.14
CA ALA A 25 -0.79 9.74 9.35
C ALA A 25 -1.36 9.25 8.02
N CYS A 26 -1.42 7.93 7.84
CA CYS A 26 -2.12 7.35 6.71
C CYS A 26 -2.59 5.93 7.03
N GLU A 27 -3.71 5.55 6.42
CA GLU A 27 -4.21 4.20 6.33
C GLU A 27 -3.99 3.68 4.89
N VAL A 28 -3.55 2.43 4.78
CA VAL A 28 -3.38 1.74 3.50
C VAL A 28 -4.20 0.46 3.55
N GLN A 29 -5.10 0.30 2.59
CA GLN A 29 -5.97 -0.87 2.47
C GLN A 29 -5.60 -1.67 1.22
N LEU A 30 -5.50 -2.99 1.36
CA LEU A 30 -5.26 -3.93 0.27
C LEU A 30 -6.32 -5.03 0.33
N ALA A 31 -7.06 -5.22 -0.76
CA ALA A 31 -8.07 -6.27 -0.88
C ALA A 31 -7.70 -7.25 -2.00
N TYR A 32 -7.82 -8.56 -1.74
CA TYR A 32 -7.54 -9.62 -2.70
C TYR A 32 -8.75 -10.54 -2.83
N ALA A 33 -9.01 -10.99 -4.04
CA ALA A 33 -9.96 -12.07 -4.30
C ALA A 33 -9.21 -13.42 -4.35
N ILE A 34 -9.86 -14.50 -3.89
CA ILE A 34 -9.27 -15.84 -3.93
C ILE A 34 -8.96 -16.21 -5.39
N GLY A 35 -7.69 -16.57 -5.64
CA GLY A 35 -7.22 -16.96 -6.97
C GLY A 35 -6.77 -15.80 -7.88
N VAL A 36 -6.85 -14.55 -7.43
CA VAL A 36 -6.36 -13.38 -8.15
C VAL A 36 -5.03 -12.93 -7.55
N SER A 37 -3.99 -12.82 -8.36
CA SER A 37 -2.66 -12.43 -7.89
C SER A 37 -2.58 -10.95 -7.53
N GLU A 38 -3.20 -10.09 -8.33
CA GLU A 38 -3.21 -8.64 -8.08
C GLU A 38 -4.33 -8.26 -7.10
N PRO A 39 -4.14 -7.19 -6.29
CA PRO A 39 -5.20 -6.68 -5.44
C PRO A 39 -6.37 -6.17 -6.30
N VAL A 40 -7.59 -6.53 -5.90
CA VAL A 40 -8.82 -6.02 -6.54
C VAL A 40 -9.11 -4.58 -6.12
N SER A 41 -8.57 -4.14 -4.99
CA SER A 41 -8.66 -2.76 -4.53
C SER A 41 -7.42 -2.37 -3.72
N ILE A 42 -7.00 -1.13 -3.92
CA ILE A 42 -5.98 -0.43 -3.13
C ILE A 42 -6.58 0.92 -2.79
N ALA A 43 -6.56 1.29 -1.51
CA ALA A 43 -6.99 2.61 -1.05
C ALA A 43 -5.97 3.19 -0.08
N VAL A 44 -5.90 4.52 -0.06
CA VAL A 44 -5.07 5.31 0.85
C VAL A 44 -5.93 6.42 1.41
N ASP A 45 -5.93 6.58 2.73
CA ASP A 45 -6.53 7.72 3.41
C ASP A 45 -5.44 8.40 4.24
N THR A 46 -5.23 9.69 4.02
CA THR A 46 -4.23 10.50 4.74
C THR A 46 -4.82 11.30 5.90
N PHE A 47 -6.12 11.17 6.14
CA PHE A 47 -6.88 11.90 7.17
C PHE A 47 -6.65 13.41 7.08
N GLU A 48 -6.64 13.96 5.86
CA GLU A 48 -6.37 15.37 5.55
C GLU A 48 -4.98 15.87 5.99
N THR A 49 -4.03 14.95 6.27
CA THR A 49 -2.65 15.30 6.63
C THR A 49 -1.65 15.19 5.49
N GLY A 50 -2.11 14.78 4.31
CA GLY A 50 -1.30 14.62 3.11
C GLY A 50 -0.78 15.94 2.54
N THR A 51 0.47 15.95 2.06
CA THR A 51 1.05 17.07 1.32
C THR A 51 0.80 16.99 -0.19
N VAL A 52 0.32 15.83 -0.66
CA VAL A 52 -0.07 15.53 -2.04
C VAL A 52 -1.42 14.81 -2.03
N SER A 53 -2.12 14.76 -3.18
CA SER A 53 -3.40 14.06 -3.25
C SER A 53 -3.26 12.55 -3.07
N GLU A 54 -4.32 11.93 -2.54
CA GLU A 54 -4.39 10.47 -2.36
C GLU A 54 -4.29 9.72 -3.69
N ASP A 55 -4.84 10.27 -4.77
CA ASP A 55 -4.68 9.72 -6.12
C ASP A 55 -3.21 9.62 -6.54
N ARG A 56 -2.39 10.63 -6.22
CA ARG A 56 -0.96 10.62 -6.52
C ARG A 56 -0.21 9.59 -5.67
N LEU A 57 -0.59 9.44 -4.40
CA LEU A 57 -0.05 8.38 -3.55
C LEU A 57 -0.42 7.01 -4.09
N LEU A 58 -1.67 6.83 -4.56
CA LEU A 58 -2.15 5.59 -5.14
C LEU A 58 -1.40 5.21 -6.43
N GLU A 59 -1.16 6.18 -7.32
CA GLU A 59 -0.30 6.02 -8.50
C GLU A 59 1.09 5.55 -8.09
N ALA A 60 1.75 6.27 -7.18
CA ALA A 60 3.10 5.94 -6.72
C ALA A 60 3.16 4.55 -6.05
N ILE A 61 2.13 4.16 -5.30
CA ILE A 61 2.09 2.83 -4.68
C ILE A 61 2.09 1.73 -5.73
N ARG A 62 1.27 1.89 -6.78
CA ARG A 62 1.16 0.91 -7.88
C ARG A 62 2.45 0.80 -8.68
N GLU A 63 3.19 1.89 -8.82
CA GLU A 63 4.46 1.91 -9.56
C GLU A 63 5.64 1.35 -8.76
N ILE A 64 5.70 1.64 -7.45
CA ILE A 64 6.88 1.37 -6.62
C ILE A 64 6.81 -0.01 -5.97
N PHE A 65 5.64 -0.45 -5.52
CA PHE A 65 5.53 -1.66 -4.70
C PHE A 65 4.93 -2.83 -5.49
N PRO A 66 5.60 -4.00 -5.50
CA PRO A 66 5.04 -5.21 -6.10
C PRO A 66 3.99 -5.80 -5.17
N LEU A 67 2.71 -5.69 -5.54
CA LEU A 67 1.59 -6.08 -4.67
C LEU A 67 1.07 -7.50 -4.90
N SER A 68 1.59 -8.24 -5.88
CA SER A 68 1.28 -9.68 -5.97
C SER A 68 1.87 -10.44 -4.77
N PRO A 69 1.24 -11.53 -4.28
CA PRO A 69 1.78 -12.30 -3.16
C PRO A 69 3.24 -12.73 -3.34
N SER A 70 3.62 -13.17 -4.54
CA SER A 70 5.00 -13.52 -4.88
C SER A 70 5.91 -12.29 -4.92
N GLY A 71 5.42 -11.17 -5.46
CA GLY A 71 6.13 -9.89 -5.47
C GLY A 71 6.45 -9.41 -4.06
N ILE A 72 5.46 -9.44 -3.17
CA ILE A 72 5.63 -9.08 -1.76
C ILE A 72 6.70 -9.95 -1.09
N ILE A 73 6.64 -11.28 -1.27
CA ILE A 73 7.59 -12.23 -0.66
C ILE A 73 9.02 -12.01 -1.15
N ASN A 74 9.21 -11.61 -2.41
CA ASN A 74 10.55 -11.35 -2.95
C ASN A 74 11.11 -9.96 -2.58
N SER A 75 10.25 -9.07 -2.09
CA SER A 75 10.61 -7.69 -1.75
C SER A 75 10.93 -7.45 -0.27
N LEU A 76 10.45 -8.32 0.63
CA LEU A 76 10.56 -8.21 2.09
C LEU A 76 11.31 -9.41 2.66
#